data_AF-A0A321LVU9-F1
#
_entry.id   AF-A0A321LVU9-F1
#
_cell.length_a   1.000
_cell.length_b   1.000
_cell.length_c   1.000
_cell.angle_alpha   90.00
_cell.angle_beta   90.00
_cell.angle_gamma   90.00
#
_symmetry.space_group_name_H-M   'P 1'
#
loop_
_entity.id
_entity.type
_entity.pdbx_description
1 polymer ?
#
loop_
_entity_poly.entity_id
_entity_poly.type
_entity_poly.pdbx_seq_one_letter_code
_entity_poly.pdbx_strand_id
1 'polypeptide(L)'
;MAESKGTHPSKKRTSRKEVLEFPEVNGKTVEAVELFSDHEYYAITVRFQDKTALHFALETAVFSFPTLSNWKSGNDRILKKYKSVGSNIQRL
;
A
#
# COMPACT_ATOMS: atom_id res chain seq x y z
N MET A 1 -29.54 6.05 37.58
CA MET A 1 -29.22 5.29 36.36
C MET A 1 -29.01 6.27 35.21
N ALA A 2 -27.82 6.32 34.62
CA ALA A 2 -27.58 6.83 33.26
C ALA A 2 -26.19 6.34 32.86
N GLU A 3 -26.18 5.35 31.98
CA GLU A 3 -25.01 4.60 31.54
C GLU A 3 -24.08 5.44 30.65
N SER A 4 -22.79 5.30 30.89
CA SER A 4 -21.71 5.88 30.10
C SER A 4 -21.68 5.28 28.69
N LYS A 5 -21.97 6.08 27.66
CA LYS A 5 -21.67 5.71 26.26
C LYS A 5 -20.20 5.98 25.97
N GLY A 6 -19.34 5.03 26.35
CA GLY A 6 -17.96 4.96 25.87
C GLY A 6 -17.97 4.74 24.35
N THR A 7 -17.68 5.78 23.58
CA THR A 7 -17.45 5.65 22.14
C THR A 7 -16.05 5.11 21.96
N HIS A 8 -15.87 3.78 21.95
CA HIS A 8 -14.57 3.19 21.63
C HIS A 8 -14.22 3.53 20.17
N PRO A 9 -13.11 4.25 19.91
CA PRO A 9 -12.64 4.44 18.54
C PRO A 9 -12.25 3.06 18.00
N SER A 10 -12.84 2.66 16.88
CA SER A 10 -12.42 1.43 16.21
C SER A 10 -10.92 1.57 15.88
N LYS A 11 -10.10 0.64 16.39
CA LYS A 11 -8.68 0.55 16.02
C LYS A 11 -8.63 0.39 14.50
N LYS A 12 -8.32 1.46 13.77
CA LYS A 12 -8.00 1.39 12.35
C LYS A 12 -6.79 0.46 12.22
N ARG A 13 -6.99 -0.76 11.71
CA ARG A 13 -5.89 -1.67 11.34
C ARG A 13 -5.15 -1.01 10.17
N THR A 14 -4.05 -0.34 10.47
CA THR A 14 -3.22 0.35 9.47
C THR A 14 -2.28 -0.60 8.73
N SER A 15 -2.03 -1.79 9.29
CA SER A 15 -1.23 -2.83 8.64
C SER A 15 -2.13 -3.96 8.10
N ARG A 16 -1.91 -4.28 6.83
CA ARG A 16 -2.46 -5.45 6.14
C ARG A 16 -1.29 -6.41 5.94
N LYS A 17 -1.36 -7.60 6.52
CA LYS A 17 -0.42 -8.70 6.27
C LYS A 17 -1.14 -9.70 5.39
N GLU A 18 -0.60 -9.94 4.20
CA GLU A 18 -1.02 -11.03 3.32
C GLU A 18 0.16 -12.00 3.21
N VAL A 19 -0.13 -13.30 3.25
CA VAL A 19 0.87 -14.36 3.11
C VAL A 19 0.51 -15.11 1.84
N LEU A 20 1.44 -15.13 0.88
CA LEU A 20 1.34 -15.92 -0.33
C LEU A 20 2.36 -17.04 -0.24
N GLU A 21 1.91 -18.26 -0.54
CA GLU A 21 2.75 -19.44 -0.58
C GLU A 21 3.15 -19.72 -2.03
N PHE A 22 4.42 -20.05 -2.23
CA PHE A 22 4.99 -20.41 -3.52
C PHE A 22 5.60 -21.80 -3.40
N PRO A 23 4.80 -22.89 -3.48
CA PRO A 23 5.30 -24.25 -3.29
C PRO A 23 6.48 -24.61 -4.21
N GLU A 24 6.51 -24.04 -5.40
CA GLU A 24 7.51 -24.26 -6.45
C GLU A 24 8.90 -23.78 -6.06
N VAL A 25 9.06 -22.93 -5.03
CA VAL A 25 10.37 -22.44 -4.57
C VAL A 25 10.83 -23.09 -3.26
N ASN A 26 10.02 -24.00 -2.69
CA ASN A 26 10.37 -24.66 -1.44
C ASN A 26 11.65 -25.51 -1.59
N GLY A 27 12.56 -25.40 -0.62
CA GLY A 27 13.84 -26.10 -0.62
C GLY A 27 14.88 -25.54 -1.59
N LYS A 28 14.58 -24.50 -2.37
CA LYS A 28 15.55 -23.88 -3.28
C LYS A 28 16.55 -23.00 -2.53
N THR A 29 17.81 -23.05 -2.96
CA THR A 29 18.86 -22.16 -2.48
C THR A 29 18.83 -20.85 -3.27
N VAL A 30 18.71 -19.73 -2.56
CA VAL A 30 18.81 -18.39 -3.15
C VAL A 30 20.23 -18.17 -3.68
N GLU A 31 20.34 -17.77 -4.93
CA GLU A 31 21.57 -17.34 -5.58
C GLU A 31 21.76 -15.82 -5.45
N ALA A 32 20.71 -15.04 -5.69
CA ALA A 32 20.75 -13.58 -5.60
C ALA A 32 19.38 -12.97 -5.29
N VAL A 33 19.39 -11.76 -4.72
CA VAL A 33 18.19 -10.92 -4.57
C VAL A 33 18.47 -9.60 -5.29
N GLU A 34 17.59 -9.24 -6.23
CA GLU A 34 17.71 -8.05 -7.05
C GLU A 34 16.58 -7.08 -6.71
N LEU A 35 16.95 -5.81 -6.51
CA LEU A 35 16.00 -4.71 -6.44
C LEU A 35 16.14 -3.89 -7.71
N PHE A 36 15.04 -3.74 -8.43
CA PHE A 36 14.97 -2.91 -9.62
C PHE A 36 14.09 -1.69 -9.35
N SER A 37 14.57 -0.52 -9.76
CA SER A 37 13.92 0.75 -9.57
C SER A 37 14.29 1.67 -10.74
N ASP A 38 13.40 1.79 -11.71
CA ASP A 38 13.47 2.83 -12.73
C ASP A 38 12.29 3.81 -12.59
N HIS A 39 12.08 4.66 -13.60
CA HIS A 39 11.00 5.65 -13.58
C HIS A 39 9.60 5.06 -13.79
N GLU A 40 9.48 3.86 -14.33
CA GLU A 40 8.23 3.24 -14.79
C GLU A 40 7.99 1.84 -14.20
N TYR A 41 8.99 1.28 -13.51
CA TYR A 41 9.02 -0.11 -13.10
C TYR A 41 9.86 -0.32 -11.85
N TYR A 42 9.23 -0.95 -10.87
CA TYR A 42 9.83 -1.34 -9.61
C TYR A 42 9.62 -2.84 -9.42
N ALA A 43 10.66 -3.54 -9.00
CA ALA A 43 10.56 -4.97 -8.79
C ALA A 43 11.54 -5.50 -7.74
N ILE A 44 11.16 -6.64 -7.15
CA ILE A 44 12.04 -7.49 -6.37
C ILE A 44 12.11 -8.84 -7.07
N THR A 45 13.32 -9.32 -7.37
CA THR A 45 13.53 -10.65 -7.96
C THR A 45 14.39 -11.49 -7.04
N VAL A 46 13.93 -12.69 -6.70
CA VAL A 46 14.72 -13.70 -6.00
C VAL A 46 15.16 -14.73 -7.03
N ARG A 47 16.45 -14.83 -7.29
CA ARG A 47 17.04 -15.84 -8.18
C ARG A 47 17.52 -17.04 -7.38
N PHE A 48 17.29 -18.24 -7.89
CA PHE A 48 17.70 -19.49 -7.26
C PHE A 48 18.83 -20.18 -8.05
N GLN A 49 19.63 -21.00 -7.38
CA GLN A 49 20.78 -21.68 -7.99
C GLN A 49 20.39 -22.65 -9.12
N ASP A 50 19.15 -23.15 -9.11
CA ASP A 50 18.57 -23.98 -10.18
C ASP A 50 18.18 -23.20 -11.44
N LYS A 51 18.54 -21.90 -11.49
CA LYS A 51 18.28 -20.96 -12.59
C LYS A 51 16.79 -20.64 -12.80
N THR A 52 15.97 -20.86 -11.79
CA THR A 52 14.61 -20.29 -11.71
C THR A 52 14.60 -18.98 -10.90
N ALA A 53 13.52 -18.21 -10.99
CA ALA A 53 13.36 -16.98 -10.23
C ALA A 53 11.91 -16.75 -9.78
N LEU A 54 11.75 -16.08 -8.63
CA LEU A 54 10.48 -15.56 -8.14
C LEU A 54 10.48 -14.04 -8.28
N HIS A 55 9.50 -13.50 -8.97
CA HIS A 55 9.45 -12.11 -9.38
C HIS A 55 8.25 -11.37 -8.78
N PHE A 56 8.51 -10.26 -8.10
CA PHE A 56 7.50 -9.36 -7.53
C PHE A 56 7.54 -8.03 -8.27
N ALA A 57 6.56 -7.78 -9.15
CA ALA A 57 6.34 -6.46 -9.71
C ALA A 57 5.67 -5.56 -8.66
N LEU A 58 6.16 -4.32 -8.53
CA LEU A 58 5.67 -3.35 -7.57
C LEU A 58 5.04 -2.18 -8.33
N GLU A 59 3.76 -1.92 -8.07
CA GLU A 59 3.06 -0.75 -8.57
C GLU A 59 3.01 0.33 -7.49
N THR A 60 3.56 1.50 -7.77
CA THR A 60 3.44 2.66 -6.87
C THR A 60 2.10 3.35 -7.08
N ALA A 61 1.34 3.58 -6.00
CA ALA A 61 0.03 4.20 -6.10
C ALA A 61 -0.03 5.55 -5.38
N VAL A 62 -0.67 6.53 -6.02
CA VAL A 62 -0.95 7.86 -5.47
C VAL A 62 -2.42 7.93 -5.10
N PHE A 63 -2.70 8.47 -3.91
CA PHE A 63 -4.06 8.72 -3.45
C PHE A 63 -4.20 10.19 -3.05
N SER A 64 -5.21 10.86 -3.59
CA SER A 64 -5.58 12.22 -3.22
C SER A 64 -6.87 12.20 -2.39
N PHE A 65 -6.90 13.08 -1.39
CA PHE A 65 -8.06 13.28 -0.51
C PHE A 65 -8.46 14.75 -0.57
N PRO A 66 -9.05 15.20 -1.70
CA PRO A 66 -9.22 16.62 -1.96
C PRO A 66 -10.18 17.26 -0.96
N THR A 67 -9.80 18.44 -0.48
CA THR A 67 -10.63 19.30 0.37
C THR A 67 -10.63 20.72 -0.17
N LEU A 68 -11.77 21.40 -0.06
CA LEU A 68 -11.87 22.84 -0.26
C LEU A 68 -11.89 23.50 1.11
N SER A 69 -11.06 24.50 1.32
CA SER A 69 -11.00 25.27 2.55
C SER A 69 -11.05 26.78 2.31
N ASN A 70 -11.48 27.52 3.34
CA ASN A 70 -11.45 28.98 3.36
C ASN A 70 -10.17 29.44 4.07
N TRP A 71 -9.31 30.16 3.35
CA TRP A 71 -8.04 30.67 3.87
C TRP A 71 -8.07 32.16 4.26
N LYS A 72 -9.22 32.84 4.14
CA LYS A 72 -9.29 34.31 4.26
C LYS A 72 -8.73 34.90 5.57
N SER A 73 -8.68 34.12 6.65
CA SER A 73 -8.16 34.55 7.95
C SER A 73 -6.80 33.94 8.33
N GLY A 74 -6.09 33.31 7.37
CA GLY A 74 -4.85 32.55 7.64
C GLY A 74 -5.07 31.28 8.48
N ASN A 75 -6.33 30.92 8.74
CA ASN A 75 -6.69 29.73 9.50
C ASN A 75 -7.46 28.78 8.57
N ASP A 76 -6.96 27.57 8.40
CA ASP A 76 -7.46 26.62 7.42
C ASP A 76 -8.81 26.01 7.85
N ARG A 77 -9.91 26.58 7.37
CA ARG A 77 -11.24 26.01 7.67
C ARG A 77 -11.75 25.21 6.48
N ILE A 78 -11.75 23.88 6.61
CA ILE A 78 -12.35 22.97 5.61
C ILE A 78 -13.84 23.31 5.43
N LEU A 79 -14.21 23.62 4.19
CA LEU A 79 -15.58 23.88 3.76
C LEU A 79 -16.25 22.61 3.19
N LYS A 80 -15.49 21.81 2.43
CA LYS A 80 -16.02 20.62 1.76
C LYS A 80 -14.94 19.57 1.54
N LYS A 81 -15.32 18.29 1.63
CA LYS A 81 -14.49 17.14 1.22
C LYS A 81 -15.02 16.58 -0.09
N TYR A 82 -14.14 16.20 -0.99
CA TYR A 82 -14.50 15.60 -2.27
C TYR A 82 -14.23 14.09 -2.26
N LYS A 83 -14.71 13.41 -3.31
CA LYS A 83 -14.40 12.00 -3.53
C LYS A 83 -12.89 11.83 -3.65
N SER A 84 -12.33 10.88 -2.91
CA SER A 84 -10.93 10.50 -3.06
C SER A 84 -10.67 9.97 -4.46
N VAL A 85 -9.53 10.34 -5.04
CA VAL A 85 -9.06 9.82 -6.32
C VAL A 85 -7.78 9.05 -6.06
N GLY A 86 -7.74 7.78 -6.44
CA GLY A 86 -6.56 6.93 -6.33
C GLY A 86 -6.05 6.52 -7.71
N SER A 87 -4.80 6.06 -7.76
CA SER A 87 -4.23 5.42 -8.95
C SER A 87 -5.15 4.32 -9.48
N ASN A 88 -5.20 4.20 -10.80
CA ASN A 88 -5.83 3.06 -11.45
C ASN A 88 -4.87 1.86 -11.41
N ILE A 89 -4.98 1.06 -10.36
CA ILE A 89 -4.16 -0.14 -10.20
C ILE A 89 -4.85 -1.29 -10.93
N GLN A 90 -4.25 -1.79 -12.00
CA GLN A 90 -4.70 -3.03 -12.61
C GLN A 90 -4.46 -4.18 -11.63
N ARG A 91 -5.54 -4.87 -11.25
CA ARG A 91 -5.45 -6.11 -10.48
C ARG A 91 -5.54 -7.25 -11.49
N LEU A 92 -4.44 -7.97 -11.65
CA LEU A 92 -4.42 -9.25 -12.35
C LEU A 92 -5.14 -10.31 -11.51
#